data_AF-A0A2H6EXB3-F1
#
_entry.id   AF-A0A2H6EXB3-F1
#
_cell.length_a   1.000
_cell.length_b   1.000
_cell.length_c   1.000
_cell.angle_alpha   90.00
_cell.angle_beta   90.00
_cell.angle_gamma   90.00
#
_symmetry.space_group_name_H-M   'P 1'
#
loop_
_entity.id
_entity.type
_entity.pdbx_description
1 polymer ?
#
loop_
_entity_poly.entity_id
_entity_poly.type
_entity_poly.pdbx_seq_one_letter_code
_entity_poly.pdbx_strand_id
1 'polypeptide(L)'
;MKPLQYTYSGNLSLQDLLGENILYRDLNPVSEHYPSFQMLRRKLGIQQAFPPRKNSPQYVEIILEYLRLSQPEPFDQLLFFGDTPGYDGALIRNLSKINDLRVFGFIGKEALSEAPALADHTPIFLSNRWNLIPAFLGLIQKKGFHRDRPTAVIFDMDKTLIGARGRNDAVIDEARMEGVKKLIQKTLQEEWDKAHFFLIYNTFNQARYHFLTEDNQDYLAFVCLMILANVWRFEELLDFFIQKKITTFQAFLDQTAARLQTHMSPAVQDYFEEVFPAVSRGDPTPFVSFRRMEYLATIERIDSGLNRDPEEILRSEITLTQELVDLITFLKDKNFGPIWCISDKPPQSTFPTESLEKQGYIALHKKPMKVVGLSLKNL
;
A
#
# COMPACT_ATOMS: atom_id res chain seq x y z
N MET A 1 17.36 16.05 -23.85
CA MET A 1 17.64 15.94 -22.40
C MET A 1 18.55 14.74 -22.20
N LYS A 2 19.60 14.82 -21.37
CA LYS A 2 20.37 13.61 -21.02
C LYS A 2 19.43 12.66 -20.25
N PRO A 3 19.50 11.34 -20.48
CA PRO A 3 18.72 10.40 -19.69
C PRO A 3 19.10 10.54 -18.21
N LEU A 4 18.11 10.44 -17.32
CA LEU A 4 18.39 10.30 -15.89
C LEU A 4 19.15 8.99 -15.71
N GLN A 5 20.23 9.02 -14.94
CA GLN A 5 21.01 7.83 -14.63
C GLN A 5 20.82 7.52 -13.16
N TYR A 6 20.06 6.48 -12.87
CA TYR A 6 19.86 6.02 -11.50
C TYR A 6 21.10 5.32 -10.96
N THR A 7 21.27 5.37 -9.64
CA THR A 7 22.36 4.73 -8.92
C THR A 7 21.81 3.77 -7.87
N TYR A 8 22.57 2.71 -7.61
CA TYR A 8 22.39 1.85 -6.44
C TYR A 8 23.33 2.33 -5.33
N SER A 9 22.79 2.58 -4.13
CA SER A 9 23.54 3.20 -3.02
C SER A 9 23.70 2.31 -1.79
N GLY A 10 23.38 1.01 -1.92
CA GLY A 10 23.43 0.05 -0.82
C GLY A 10 22.05 -0.50 -0.46
N ASN A 11 22.00 -1.28 0.62
CA ASN A 11 20.79 -1.94 1.11
C ASN A 11 20.38 -1.33 2.46
N LEU A 12 19.09 -1.04 2.60
CA LEU A 12 18.47 -0.59 3.85
C LEU A 12 17.12 -1.26 4.01
N SER A 13 16.65 -1.38 5.25
CA SER A 13 15.27 -1.75 5.56
C SER A 13 14.45 -0.52 5.94
N LEU A 14 13.12 -0.64 5.91
CA LEU A 14 12.26 0.43 6.46
C LEU A 14 12.51 0.62 7.96
N GLN A 15 12.89 -0.43 8.68
CA GLN A 15 13.27 -0.36 10.09
C GLN A 15 14.54 0.47 10.31
N ASP A 16 15.55 0.37 9.43
CA ASP A 16 16.75 1.22 9.52
C ASP A 16 16.38 2.70 9.33
N LEU A 17 15.43 2.98 8.45
CA LEU A 17 14.98 4.34 8.14
C LEU A 17 14.04 4.94 9.16
N LEU A 18 13.19 4.16 9.82
CA LEU A 18 12.05 4.69 10.59
C LEU A 18 11.89 4.04 11.97
N GLY A 19 12.75 3.08 12.31
CA GLY A 19 12.54 2.22 13.47
C GLY A 19 11.21 1.48 13.34
N GLU A 20 10.39 1.60 14.37
CA GLU A 20 9.09 0.93 14.46
C GLU A 20 7.90 1.90 14.35
N ASN A 21 8.15 3.13 13.86
CA ASN A 21 7.13 4.16 13.59
C ASN A 21 6.40 3.86 12.26
N ILE A 22 5.78 2.69 12.19
CA ILE A 22 5.13 2.16 10.99
C ILE A 22 3.72 1.70 11.36
N LEU A 23 2.73 2.10 10.57
CA LEU A 23 1.33 1.66 10.67
C LEU A 23 0.93 0.93 9.39
N TYR A 24 0.41 -0.28 9.56
CA TYR A 24 -0.21 -1.04 8.46
C TYR A 24 -1.72 -0.81 8.43
N ARG A 25 -2.42 -1.52 7.54
CA ARG A 25 -3.87 -1.38 7.31
C ARG A 25 -4.70 -1.51 8.58
N ASP A 26 -4.21 -2.30 9.54
CA ASP A 26 -4.91 -2.57 10.79
C ASP A 26 -4.78 -1.44 11.84
N LEU A 27 -3.96 -0.43 11.53
CA LEU A 27 -3.65 0.71 12.39
C LEU A 27 -3.03 0.35 13.74
N ASN A 28 -2.46 -0.85 13.87
CA ASN A 28 -1.60 -1.16 15.01
C ASN A 28 -0.16 -0.73 14.68
N PRO A 29 0.48 0.05 15.56
CA PRO A 29 1.90 0.37 15.45
C PRO A 29 2.74 -0.91 15.49
N VAL A 30 3.82 -0.94 14.71
CA VAL A 30 4.83 -2.01 14.83
C VAL A 30 5.44 -2.01 16.24
N SER A 31 5.66 -0.84 16.82
CA SER A 31 6.18 -0.70 18.19
C SER A 31 5.10 -0.98 19.23
N GLU A 32 5.40 -1.91 20.16
CA GLU A 32 4.56 -2.22 21.31
C GLU A 32 4.49 -1.09 22.36
N HIS A 33 5.32 -0.04 22.22
CA HIS A 33 5.31 1.11 23.12
C HIS A 33 4.06 1.99 22.95
N TYR A 34 3.37 1.87 21.82
CA TYR A 34 2.17 2.64 21.52
C TYR A 34 0.90 1.80 21.75
N PRO A 35 -0.23 2.45 22.10
CA PRO A 35 -1.49 1.74 22.27
C PRO A 35 -1.96 1.10 20.96
N SER A 36 -2.57 -0.08 21.05
CA SER A 36 -3.24 -0.71 19.92
C SER A 36 -4.39 0.14 19.37
N PHE A 37 -4.78 -0.09 18.12
CA PHE A 37 -5.94 0.56 17.52
C PHE A 37 -7.20 0.35 18.37
N GLN A 38 -7.38 -0.83 18.97
CA GLN A 38 -8.54 -1.12 19.83
C GLN A 38 -8.56 -0.26 21.10
N MET A 39 -7.41 0.03 21.69
CA MET A 39 -7.33 0.95 22.83
C MET A 39 -7.58 2.38 22.40
N LEU A 40 -6.96 2.78 21.28
CA LEU A 40 -7.06 4.14 20.76
C LEU A 40 -8.47 4.49 20.30
N ARG A 41 -9.16 3.59 19.59
CA ARG A 41 -10.55 3.80 19.16
C ARG A 41 -11.50 4.00 20.34
N ARG A 42 -11.29 3.27 21.45
CA ARG A 42 -12.07 3.44 22.68
C ARG A 42 -11.81 4.79 23.32
N LYS A 43 -10.53 5.21 23.39
CA LYS A 43 -10.13 6.54 23.89
C LYS A 43 -10.75 7.66 23.07
N LEU A 44 -10.78 7.52 21.75
CA LEU A 44 -11.31 8.52 20.81
C LEU A 44 -12.83 8.44 20.59
N GLY A 45 -13.53 7.47 21.20
CA GLY A 45 -14.98 7.28 21.01
C GLY A 45 -15.39 6.79 19.62
N ILE A 46 -14.46 6.25 18.84
CA ILE A 46 -14.71 5.73 17.48
C ILE A 46 -15.48 4.40 17.59
N GLN A 47 -16.72 4.41 17.09
CA GLN A 47 -17.64 3.27 17.19
C GLN A 47 -17.32 2.12 16.23
N GLN A 48 -16.64 2.41 15.12
CA GLN A 48 -16.32 1.42 14.10
C GLN A 48 -15.45 0.30 14.68
N ALA A 49 -15.81 -0.94 14.37
CA ALA A 49 -15.08 -2.12 14.83
C ALA A 49 -13.76 -2.30 14.06
N PHE A 50 -13.78 -2.00 12.76
CA PHE A 50 -12.63 -2.12 11.87
C PHE A 50 -11.91 -0.78 11.67
N PRO A 51 -10.60 -0.83 11.38
CA PRO A 51 -9.81 0.35 11.05
C PRO A 51 -10.39 1.13 9.86
N PRO A 52 -10.53 2.46 9.99
CA PRO A 52 -11.02 3.29 8.89
C PRO A 52 -10.15 3.20 7.63
N ARG A 53 -10.72 3.57 6.48
CA ARG A 53 -9.95 3.76 5.24
C ARG A 53 -9.13 5.05 5.32
N LYS A 54 -7.97 5.05 4.68
CA LYS A 54 -7.02 6.20 4.64
C LYS A 54 -7.65 7.52 4.20
N ASN A 55 -8.69 7.45 3.38
CA ASN A 55 -9.44 8.61 2.90
C ASN A 55 -10.55 9.10 3.84
N SER A 56 -10.77 8.45 5.00
CA SER A 56 -11.82 8.84 5.95
C SER A 56 -11.33 9.90 6.95
N PRO A 57 -12.24 10.73 7.51
CA PRO A 57 -11.89 11.65 8.59
C PRO A 57 -11.39 10.96 9.86
N GLN A 58 -11.99 9.83 10.25
CA GLN A 58 -11.60 9.09 11.47
C GLN A 58 -10.17 8.57 11.40
N TYR A 59 -9.67 8.27 10.20
CA TYR A 59 -8.27 7.90 10.00
C TYR A 59 -7.33 9.02 10.47
N VAL A 60 -7.67 10.29 10.18
CA VAL A 60 -6.86 11.45 10.59
C VAL A 60 -6.75 11.57 12.11
N GLU A 61 -7.86 11.37 12.83
CA GLU A 61 -7.87 11.43 14.30
C GLU A 61 -6.90 10.42 14.92
N ILE A 62 -6.87 9.20 14.38
CA ILE A 62 -5.98 8.12 14.83
C ILE A 62 -4.51 8.45 14.54
N ILE A 63 -4.19 8.84 13.31
CA ILE A 63 -2.81 9.14 12.92
C ILE A 63 -2.24 10.32 13.71
N LEU A 64 -3.02 11.40 13.87
CA LEU A 64 -2.57 12.55 14.66
C LEU A 64 -2.33 12.20 16.12
N GLU A 65 -3.13 11.30 16.69
CA GLU A 65 -2.91 10.84 18.06
C GLU A 65 -1.61 10.04 18.19
N TYR A 66 -1.28 9.15 17.24
CA TYR A 66 0.02 8.47 17.23
C TYR A 66 1.20 9.44 17.08
N LEU A 67 1.08 10.45 16.22
CA LEU A 67 2.10 11.49 16.08
C LEU A 67 2.32 12.26 17.40
N ARG A 68 1.24 12.65 18.09
CA ARG A 68 1.32 13.32 19.40
C ARG A 68 1.86 12.42 20.51
N LEU A 69 1.56 11.13 20.49
CA LEU A 69 2.14 10.17 21.44
C LEU A 69 3.64 9.96 21.21
N SER A 70 4.13 10.23 20.00
CA SER A 70 5.53 10.03 19.63
C SER A 70 6.45 11.18 20.02
N GLN A 71 5.90 12.36 20.29
CA GLN A 71 6.67 13.51 20.73
C GLN A 71 5.82 14.39 21.65
N PRO A 72 6.35 14.77 22.84
CA PRO A 72 5.62 15.60 23.79
C PRO A 72 5.45 17.05 23.32
N GLU A 73 6.37 17.56 22.50
CA GLU A 73 6.28 18.92 21.97
C GLU A 73 5.19 19.03 20.89
N PRO A 74 4.36 20.10 20.94
CA PRO A 74 3.34 20.31 19.94
C PRO A 74 3.96 20.65 18.57
N PHE A 75 3.31 20.19 17.50
CA PHE A 75 3.61 20.57 16.13
C PHE A 75 2.42 21.31 15.51
N ASP A 76 2.71 22.38 14.76
CA ASP A 76 1.73 23.16 13.99
C ASP A 76 1.92 22.96 12.47
N GLN A 77 2.88 22.13 12.06
CA GLN A 77 3.21 21.84 10.67
C GLN A 77 3.27 20.33 10.42
N LEU A 78 2.78 19.91 9.25
CA LEU A 78 2.82 18.52 8.79
C LEU A 78 3.24 18.43 7.33
N LEU A 79 4.21 17.56 7.05
CA LEU A 79 4.57 17.15 5.70
C LEU A 79 4.03 15.76 5.40
N PHE A 80 3.47 15.58 4.20
CA PHE A 80 3.01 14.30 3.71
C PHE A 80 3.70 13.97 2.38
N PHE A 81 4.17 12.73 2.22
CA PHE A 81 4.74 12.22 0.97
C PHE A 81 3.98 10.97 0.52
N GLY A 82 3.46 10.96 -0.71
CA GLY A 82 2.71 9.84 -1.28
C GLY A 82 2.79 9.76 -2.79
N ASP A 83 1.94 8.94 -3.41
CA ASP A 83 1.99 8.67 -4.86
C ASP A 83 0.64 8.83 -5.59
N THR A 84 -0.47 8.82 -4.85
CA THR A 84 -1.82 8.87 -5.44
C THR A 84 -2.61 10.15 -5.11
N PRO A 85 -3.02 10.95 -6.12
CA PRO A 85 -3.92 12.09 -5.89
C PRO A 85 -5.28 11.71 -5.29
N GLY A 86 -5.70 10.45 -5.49
CA GLY A 86 -6.94 9.89 -4.98
C GLY A 86 -6.88 9.65 -3.47
N TYR A 87 -6.10 8.66 -3.02
CA TYR A 87 -6.05 8.24 -1.62
C TYR A 87 -5.18 9.17 -0.77
N ASP A 88 -3.92 9.40 -1.15
CA ASP A 88 -3.02 10.31 -0.42
C ASP A 88 -3.55 11.74 -0.43
N GLY A 89 -4.01 12.18 -1.60
CA GLY A 89 -4.63 13.50 -1.72
C GLY A 89 -5.87 13.65 -0.84
N ALA A 90 -6.68 12.61 -0.64
CA ALA A 90 -7.82 12.67 0.27
C ALA A 90 -7.38 12.78 1.73
N LEU A 91 -6.36 12.03 2.12
CA LEU A 91 -5.78 12.12 3.47
C LEU A 91 -5.20 13.52 3.73
N ILE A 92 -4.42 14.07 2.80
CA ILE A 92 -3.88 15.44 2.89
C ILE A 92 -5.01 16.44 3.06
N ARG A 93 -6.07 16.36 2.23
CA ARG A 93 -7.23 17.25 2.33
C ARG A 93 -7.97 17.13 3.65
N ASN A 94 -8.05 15.94 4.25
CA ASN A 94 -8.66 15.76 5.55
C ASN A 94 -7.78 16.32 6.68
N LEU A 95 -6.46 16.11 6.61
CA LEU A 95 -5.49 16.71 7.54
C LEU A 95 -5.55 18.24 7.50
N SER A 96 -5.69 18.84 6.31
CA SER A 96 -5.76 20.31 6.15
C SER A 96 -7.05 20.94 6.69
N LYS A 97 -8.04 20.15 7.12
CA LYS A 97 -9.25 20.65 7.80
C LYS A 97 -9.05 20.81 9.31
N ILE A 98 -7.93 20.30 9.85
CA ILE A 98 -7.61 20.42 11.27
C ILE A 98 -7.14 21.85 11.53
N ASN A 99 -7.85 22.53 12.41
CA ASN A 99 -7.49 23.89 12.82
C ASN A 99 -6.05 23.91 13.37
N ASP A 100 -5.35 25.01 13.10
CA ASP A 100 -3.99 25.27 13.57
C ASP A 100 -2.91 24.27 13.08
N LEU A 101 -3.25 23.38 12.14
CA LEU A 101 -2.29 22.48 11.50
C LEU A 101 -2.05 22.88 10.04
N ARG A 102 -0.85 23.37 9.74
CA ARG A 102 -0.41 23.69 8.39
C ARG A 102 0.12 22.43 7.69
N VAL A 103 -0.60 21.97 6.68
CA VAL A 103 -0.28 20.73 5.95
C VAL A 103 0.23 21.04 4.56
N PHE A 104 1.33 20.39 4.16
CA PHE A 104 1.81 20.36 2.79
C PHE A 104 2.07 18.92 2.34
N GLY A 105 1.52 18.55 1.19
CA GLY A 105 1.68 17.22 0.62
C GLY A 105 2.46 17.23 -0.68
N PHE A 106 3.40 16.31 -0.83
CA PHE A 106 4.06 15.98 -2.10
C PHE A 106 3.52 14.64 -2.61
N ILE A 107 3.03 14.62 -3.84
CA ILE A 107 2.56 13.40 -4.51
C ILE A 107 3.41 13.18 -5.76
N GLY A 108 4.19 12.10 -5.76
CA GLY A 108 5.12 11.77 -6.84
C GLY A 108 4.58 10.70 -7.78
N LYS A 109 4.72 10.93 -9.10
CA LYS A 109 4.54 9.90 -10.12
C LYS A 109 5.55 10.15 -11.24
N GLU A 110 6.60 9.36 -11.28
CA GLU A 110 7.65 9.50 -12.29
C GLU A 110 7.08 9.40 -13.72
N ALA A 111 7.36 10.39 -14.56
CA ALA A 111 6.92 10.40 -15.97
C ALA A 111 8.03 10.92 -16.88
N LEU A 112 9.02 10.07 -17.19
CA LEU A 112 10.24 10.46 -17.91
C LEU A 112 9.99 11.00 -19.35
N SER A 113 8.83 10.69 -19.93
CA SER A 113 8.40 11.18 -21.24
C SER A 113 7.99 12.67 -21.25
N GLU A 114 7.76 13.26 -20.09
CA GLU A 114 7.35 14.66 -19.93
C GLU A 114 8.50 15.53 -19.41
N ALA A 115 8.42 16.85 -19.59
CA ALA A 115 9.38 17.76 -18.95
C ALA A 115 9.19 17.74 -17.41
N PRO A 116 10.26 17.85 -16.60
CA PRO A 116 10.14 17.94 -15.14
C PRO A 116 9.18 19.06 -14.72
N ALA A 117 8.19 18.71 -13.90
CA ALA A 117 7.13 19.60 -13.46
C ALA A 117 6.74 19.33 -12.00
N LEU A 118 6.38 20.42 -11.32
CA LEU A 118 5.82 20.42 -9.99
C LEU A 118 4.62 21.37 -9.99
N ALA A 119 3.41 20.81 -10.07
CA ALA A 119 2.16 21.56 -10.08
C ALA A 119 1.72 21.88 -8.65
N ASP A 120 1.41 23.15 -8.41
CA ASP A 120 0.95 23.64 -7.12
C ASP A 120 -0.58 23.65 -7.07
N HIS A 121 -1.13 22.76 -6.25
CA HIS A 121 -2.54 22.69 -5.88
C HIS A 121 -2.66 22.73 -4.35
N THR A 122 -1.93 23.67 -3.71
CA THR A 122 -1.85 23.85 -2.25
C THR A 122 -3.18 23.47 -1.57
N PRO A 123 -3.18 22.53 -0.61
CA PRO A 123 -2.03 21.99 0.13
C PRO A 123 -1.25 20.88 -0.60
N ILE A 124 -1.66 20.46 -1.80
CA ILE A 124 -1.07 19.32 -2.52
C ILE A 124 -0.18 19.81 -3.65
N PHE A 125 1.00 19.21 -3.78
CA PHE A 125 1.92 19.43 -4.89
C PHE A 125 2.07 18.14 -5.67
N LEU A 126 1.74 18.18 -6.96
CA LEU A 126 1.83 17.02 -7.84
C LEU A 126 3.13 17.11 -8.62
N SER A 127 3.99 16.10 -8.51
CA SER A 127 5.25 16.06 -9.22
C SER A 127 5.34 14.88 -10.17
N ASN A 128 5.87 15.14 -11.36
CA ASN A 128 6.19 14.09 -12.30
C ASN A 128 7.64 13.58 -12.17
N ARG A 129 8.35 14.00 -11.10
CA ARG A 129 9.72 13.60 -10.76
C ARG A 129 9.90 13.48 -9.25
N TRP A 130 10.43 12.35 -8.77
CA TRP A 130 10.78 12.24 -7.34
C TRP A 130 11.90 13.19 -6.93
N ASN A 131 12.83 13.50 -7.84
CA ASN A 131 13.96 14.39 -7.53
C ASN A 131 13.61 15.89 -7.41
N LEU A 132 12.32 16.26 -7.54
CA LEU A 132 11.84 17.63 -7.33
C LEU A 132 11.43 17.93 -5.88
N ILE A 133 11.66 17.01 -4.94
CA ILE A 133 11.47 17.23 -3.50
C ILE A 133 12.16 18.53 -3.01
N PRO A 134 13.42 18.85 -3.35
CA PRO A 134 14.05 20.12 -2.93
C PRO A 134 13.31 21.35 -3.46
N ALA A 135 12.78 21.30 -4.70
CA ALA A 135 11.98 22.39 -5.26
C ALA A 135 10.65 22.55 -4.50
N PHE A 136 10.00 21.44 -4.13
CA PHE A 136 8.82 21.45 -3.27
C PHE A 136 9.10 22.10 -1.91
N LEU A 137 10.18 21.69 -1.22
CA LEU A 137 10.58 22.29 0.06
C LEU A 137 10.82 23.81 -0.06
N GLY A 138 11.39 24.26 -1.18
CA GLY A 138 11.57 25.68 -1.47
C GLY A 138 10.25 26.43 -1.72
N LEU A 139 9.26 25.81 -2.36
CA LEU A 139 7.95 26.42 -2.61
C LEU A 139 7.13 26.55 -1.33
N ILE A 140 7.09 25.52 -0.49
CA ILE A 140 6.31 25.57 0.76
C ILE A 140 6.89 26.58 1.75
N GLN A 141 8.20 26.81 1.75
CA GLN A 141 8.82 27.85 2.57
C GLN A 141 8.30 29.25 2.21
N LYS A 142 8.10 29.54 0.92
CA LYS A 142 7.46 30.79 0.46
C LYS A 142 5.98 30.89 0.84
N LYS A 143 5.36 29.77 1.23
CA LYS A 143 3.96 29.67 1.67
C LYS A 143 3.83 29.54 3.19
N GLY A 144 4.89 29.87 3.93
CA GLY A 144 4.87 29.89 5.39
C GLY A 144 5.21 28.56 6.05
N PHE A 145 5.84 27.61 5.33
CA PHE A 145 6.52 26.51 6.01
C PHE A 145 7.79 27.03 6.70
N HIS A 146 7.92 26.79 8.01
CA HIS A 146 9.10 27.16 8.79
C HIS A 146 9.90 25.89 9.11
N ARG A 147 11.20 25.87 8.75
CA ARG A 147 12.08 24.70 8.91
C ARG A 147 12.57 24.50 10.36
N ASP A 148 12.50 25.55 11.16
CA ASP A 148 12.94 25.63 12.54
C ASP A 148 11.84 25.28 13.56
N ARG A 149 10.62 24.97 13.08
CA ARG A 149 9.49 24.59 13.92
C ARG A 149 9.29 23.07 13.96
N PRO A 150 8.83 22.51 15.10
CA PRO A 150 8.44 21.11 15.18
C PRO A 150 7.44 20.75 14.08
N THR A 151 7.84 19.81 13.22
CA THR A 151 7.07 19.40 12.06
C THR A 151 6.89 17.89 12.08
N ALA A 152 5.64 17.42 12.09
CA ALA A 152 5.34 16.01 11.90
C ALA A 152 5.50 15.62 10.43
N VAL A 153 5.94 14.40 10.16
CA VAL A 153 6.14 13.91 8.79
C VAL A 153 5.50 12.54 8.64
N ILE A 154 4.69 12.39 7.59
CA ILE A 154 4.09 11.12 7.20
C ILE A 154 4.57 10.75 5.81
N PHE A 155 5.04 9.51 5.69
CA PHE A 155 5.31 8.87 4.41
C PHE A 155 4.28 7.78 4.16
N ASP A 156 3.71 7.76 2.97
CA ASP A 156 3.11 6.53 2.46
C ASP A 156 4.21 5.49 2.16
N MET A 157 3.88 4.21 2.33
CA MET A 157 4.81 3.10 2.12
C MET A 157 4.83 2.65 0.66
N ASP A 158 3.73 2.04 0.21
CA ASP A 158 3.64 1.28 -1.03
C ASP A 158 3.55 2.21 -2.24
N LYS A 159 4.46 2.04 -3.20
CA LYS A 159 4.59 2.92 -4.38
C LYS A 159 5.11 4.33 -4.06
N THR A 160 5.53 4.56 -2.82
CA THR A 160 6.14 5.80 -2.36
C THR A 160 7.55 5.52 -1.83
N LEU A 161 7.69 5.07 -0.57
CA LEU A 161 8.98 4.68 0.00
C LEU A 161 9.53 3.42 -0.65
N ILE A 162 8.68 2.42 -0.86
CA ILE A 162 9.02 1.20 -1.60
C ILE A 162 8.38 1.24 -2.98
N GLY A 163 9.15 0.97 -4.02
CA GLY A 163 8.65 0.84 -5.39
C GLY A 163 8.05 2.12 -5.98
N ALA A 164 8.77 3.24 -5.94
CA ALA A 164 8.32 4.55 -6.42
C ALA A 164 7.41 4.50 -7.67
N ARG A 165 6.23 5.12 -7.57
CA ARG A 165 5.21 5.19 -8.63
C ARG A 165 5.79 5.78 -9.91
N GLY A 166 5.53 5.09 -11.03
CA GLY A 166 6.03 5.43 -12.36
C GLY A 166 7.47 4.99 -12.63
N ARG A 167 8.15 4.39 -11.64
CA ARG A 167 9.55 3.94 -11.73
C ARG A 167 9.69 2.45 -11.42
N ASN A 168 9.18 1.99 -10.27
CA ASN A 168 9.38 0.63 -9.74
C ASN A 168 8.07 0.00 -9.19
N ASP A 169 6.93 0.65 -9.36
CA ASP A 169 5.65 0.18 -8.81
C ASP A 169 5.08 -1.04 -9.52
N ALA A 170 5.44 -1.26 -10.78
CA ALA A 170 5.01 -2.44 -11.53
C ALA A 170 5.42 -3.75 -10.83
N VAL A 171 6.60 -3.78 -10.22
CA VAL A 171 7.12 -4.97 -9.51
C VAL A 171 6.25 -5.31 -8.29
N ILE A 172 5.68 -4.30 -7.62
CA ILE A 172 4.71 -4.48 -6.52
C ILE A 172 3.40 -5.08 -7.04
N ASP A 173 2.88 -4.56 -8.16
CA ASP A 173 1.65 -5.08 -8.76
C ASP A 173 1.83 -6.52 -9.27
N GLU A 174 3.00 -6.84 -9.83
CA GLU A 174 3.39 -8.21 -10.20
C GLU A 174 3.52 -9.13 -9.00
N ALA A 175 4.05 -8.65 -7.86
CA ALA A 175 4.10 -9.41 -6.61
C ALA A 175 2.71 -9.85 -6.16
N ARG A 176 1.77 -8.91 -6.20
CA ARG A 176 0.38 -9.17 -5.84
C ARG A 176 -0.26 -10.20 -6.77
N MET A 177 -0.11 -9.99 -8.09
CA MET A 177 -0.64 -10.93 -9.09
C MET A 177 -0.04 -12.33 -8.93
N GLU A 178 1.26 -12.43 -8.67
CA GLU A 178 1.92 -13.71 -8.41
C GLU A 178 1.39 -14.38 -7.15
N GLY A 179 1.04 -13.61 -6.12
CA GLY A 179 0.33 -14.14 -4.94
C GLY A 179 -0.99 -14.83 -5.31
N VAL A 180 -1.78 -14.22 -6.20
CA VAL A 180 -3.02 -14.84 -6.71
C VAL A 180 -2.72 -16.11 -7.51
N LYS A 181 -1.70 -16.08 -8.38
CA LYS A 181 -1.29 -17.24 -9.18
C LYS A 181 -0.86 -18.43 -8.31
N LYS A 182 -0.04 -18.17 -7.28
CA LYS A 182 0.41 -19.21 -6.33
C LYS A 182 -0.75 -19.82 -5.56
N LEU A 183 -1.72 -19.00 -5.16
CA LEU A 183 -2.95 -19.49 -4.55
C LEU A 183 -3.68 -20.42 -5.51
N ILE A 184 -3.99 -19.98 -6.73
CA ILE A 184 -4.70 -20.78 -7.74
C ILE A 184 -3.98 -22.10 -8.02
N GLN A 185 -2.65 -22.05 -8.22
CA GLN A 185 -1.84 -23.23 -8.47
C GLN A 185 -1.91 -24.24 -7.32
N LYS A 186 -1.87 -23.75 -6.07
CA LYS A 186 -2.01 -24.60 -4.88
C LYS A 186 -3.41 -25.21 -4.78
N THR A 187 -4.45 -24.48 -5.18
CA THR A 187 -5.85 -24.93 -5.08
C THR A 187 -6.21 -25.95 -6.14
N LEU A 188 -5.88 -25.68 -7.41
CA LEU A 188 -6.39 -26.45 -8.54
C LEU A 188 -5.50 -27.66 -8.89
N GLN A 189 -4.26 -27.74 -8.38
CA GLN A 189 -3.28 -28.84 -8.51
C GLN A 189 -2.87 -29.27 -9.93
N GLU A 190 -3.66 -28.97 -10.97
CA GLU A 190 -3.44 -29.27 -12.37
C GLU A 190 -2.85 -28.06 -13.15
N GLU A 191 -2.47 -28.29 -14.42
CA GLU A 191 -2.18 -27.19 -15.34
C GLU A 191 -3.43 -26.34 -15.53
N TRP A 192 -3.45 -25.15 -14.91
CA TRP A 192 -4.54 -24.19 -15.03
C TRP A 192 -4.23 -23.18 -16.14
N ASP A 193 -5.29 -22.66 -16.77
CA ASP A 193 -5.18 -21.75 -17.90
C ASP A 193 -4.70 -20.35 -17.47
N LYS A 194 -3.39 -20.12 -17.64
CA LYS A 194 -2.76 -18.83 -17.33
C LYS A 194 -3.29 -17.69 -18.19
N ALA A 195 -3.57 -17.94 -19.47
CA ALA A 195 -4.08 -16.91 -20.37
C ALA A 195 -5.48 -16.48 -19.94
N HIS A 196 -6.32 -17.44 -19.57
CA HIS A 196 -7.66 -17.17 -19.05
C HIS A 196 -7.62 -16.40 -17.72
N PHE A 197 -6.72 -16.73 -16.80
CA PHE A 197 -6.52 -15.92 -15.59
C PHE A 197 -6.16 -14.47 -15.89
N PHE A 198 -5.19 -14.23 -16.79
CA PHE A 198 -4.81 -12.85 -17.14
C PHE A 198 -6.00 -12.08 -17.72
N LEU A 199 -6.82 -12.74 -18.54
CA LEU A 199 -8.05 -12.16 -19.07
C LEU A 199 -9.02 -11.77 -17.94
N ILE A 200 -9.29 -12.68 -17.00
CA ILE A 200 -10.20 -12.45 -15.86
C ILE A 200 -9.68 -11.32 -14.97
N TYR A 201 -8.42 -11.43 -14.52
CA TYR A 201 -7.80 -10.48 -13.60
C TYR A 201 -7.77 -9.07 -14.21
N ASN A 202 -7.28 -8.93 -15.44
CA ASN A 202 -7.21 -7.64 -16.11
C ASN A 202 -8.58 -7.06 -16.44
N THR A 203 -9.61 -7.89 -16.57
CA THR A 203 -10.99 -7.43 -16.76
C THR A 203 -11.52 -6.82 -15.46
N PHE A 204 -11.54 -7.59 -14.37
CA PHE A 204 -12.18 -7.16 -13.12
C PHE A 204 -11.35 -6.19 -12.26
N ASN A 205 -10.05 -6.02 -12.55
CA ASN A 205 -9.21 -4.98 -11.94
C ASN A 205 -9.42 -3.56 -12.52
N GLN A 206 -10.41 -3.38 -13.40
CA GLN A 206 -10.70 -2.08 -14.00
C GLN A 206 -11.68 -1.28 -13.15
N ALA A 207 -11.49 0.05 -13.12
CA ALA A 207 -12.33 1.00 -12.36
C ALA A 207 -13.84 0.81 -12.56
N ARG A 208 -14.27 0.41 -13.76
CA ARG A 208 -15.69 0.14 -14.07
C ARG A 208 -16.31 -0.99 -13.25
N TYR A 209 -15.50 -1.87 -12.64
CA TYR A 209 -15.96 -2.95 -11.77
C TYR A 209 -15.72 -2.67 -10.27
N HIS A 210 -15.16 -1.51 -9.92
CA HIS A 210 -14.92 -1.15 -8.51
C HIS A 210 -16.20 -0.96 -7.70
N PHE A 211 -17.38 -0.80 -8.34
CA PHE A 211 -18.65 -0.86 -7.63
C PHE A 211 -18.89 -2.21 -6.93
N LEU A 212 -18.26 -3.27 -7.45
CA LEU A 212 -18.32 -4.62 -6.90
C LEU A 212 -17.06 -4.96 -6.12
N THR A 213 -15.89 -4.75 -6.73
CA THR A 213 -14.62 -5.15 -6.13
C THR A 213 -14.15 -4.17 -5.07
N GLU A 214 -14.73 -2.98 -4.97
CA GLU A 214 -14.37 -1.92 -4.00
C GLU A 214 -12.88 -1.54 -4.04
N ASP A 215 -12.21 -1.74 -5.18
CA ASP A 215 -10.74 -1.67 -5.30
C ASP A 215 -10.02 -2.56 -4.27
N ASN A 216 -10.67 -3.67 -3.89
CA ASN A 216 -10.20 -4.65 -2.92
C ASN A 216 -9.62 -5.87 -3.63
N GLN A 217 -8.34 -6.11 -3.43
CA GLN A 217 -7.62 -7.19 -4.09
C GLN A 217 -8.00 -8.58 -3.53
N ASP A 218 -8.52 -8.67 -2.29
CA ASP A 218 -9.10 -9.91 -1.77
C ASP A 218 -10.31 -10.32 -2.60
N TYR A 219 -11.18 -9.37 -2.92
CA TYR A 219 -12.38 -9.60 -3.73
C TYR A 219 -12.00 -10.03 -5.15
N LEU A 220 -11.03 -9.35 -5.76
CA LEU A 220 -10.54 -9.70 -7.09
C LEU A 220 -9.90 -11.09 -7.14
N ALA A 221 -9.03 -11.43 -6.17
CA ALA A 221 -8.40 -12.74 -6.09
C ALA A 221 -9.44 -13.84 -5.92
N PHE A 222 -10.46 -13.61 -5.09
CA PHE A 222 -11.55 -14.56 -4.86
C PHE A 222 -12.43 -14.75 -6.12
N VAL A 223 -12.78 -13.68 -6.83
CA VAL A 223 -13.50 -13.77 -8.12
C VAL A 223 -12.69 -14.58 -9.14
N CYS A 224 -11.39 -14.35 -9.25
CA CYS A 224 -10.52 -15.12 -10.13
C CYS A 224 -10.55 -16.61 -9.78
N LEU A 225 -10.45 -16.94 -8.49
CA LEU A 225 -10.51 -18.33 -8.02
C LEU A 225 -11.85 -18.99 -8.36
N MET A 226 -12.97 -18.31 -8.10
CA MET A 226 -14.30 -18.88 -8.36
C MET A 226 -14.55 -19.16 -9.84
N ILE A 227 -14.03 -18.32 -10.74
CA ILE A 227 -14.14 -18.56 -12.19
C ILE A 227 -13.22 -19.72 -12.62
N LEU A 228 -11.96 -19.70 -12.21
CA LEU A 228 -10.98 -20.72 -12.62
C LEU A 228 -11.28 -22.10 -12.04
N ALA A 229 -11.95 -22.14 -10.88
CA ALA A 229 -12.48 -23.36 -10.30
C ALA A 229 -13.80 -23.81 -10.95
N ASN A 230 -14.30 -23.13 -11.98
CA ASN A 230 -15.56 -23.41 -12.66
C ASN A 230 -16.84 -23.27 -11.80
N VAL A 231 -16.78 -22.55 -10.67
CA VAL A 231 -17.99 -22.17 -9.90
C VAL A 231 -18.83 -21.19 -10.71
N TRP A 232 -18.14 -20.30 -11.43
CA TRP A 232 -18.73 -19.35 -12.36
C TRP A 232 -18.09 -19.49 -13.74
N ARG A 233 -18.90 -19.39 -14.80
CA ARG A 233 -18.37 -19.12 -16.14
C ARG A 233 -18.07 -17.63 -16.26
N PHE A 234 -16.97 -17.29 -16.92
CA PHE A 234 -16.50 -15.90 -17.03
C PHE A 234 -17.54 -14.99 -17.68
N GLU A 235 -18.10 -15.42 -18.82
CA GLU A 235 -19.08 -14.65 -19.59
C GLU A 235 -20.38 -14.45 -18.80
N GLU A 236 -20.82 -15.48 -18.09
CA GLU A 236 -22.03 -15.44 -17.26
C GLU A 236 -21.90 -14.43 -16.11
N LEU A 237 -20.77 -14.47 -15.41
CA LEU A 237 -20.53 -13.54 -14.30
C LEU A 237 -20.35 -12.11 -14.80
N LEU A 238 -19.65 -11.94 -15.93
CA LEU A 238 -19.50 -10.66 -16.60
C LEU A 238 -20.85 -10.06 -16.99
N ASP A 239 -21.74 -10.85 -17.58
CA ASP A 239 -23.11 -10.43 -17.93
C ASP A 239 -23.92 -10.04 -16.70
N PHE A 240 -23.80 -10.79 -15.61
CA PHE A 240 -24.46 -10.44 -14.34
C PHE A 240 -23.99 -9.10 -13.78
N PHE A 241 -22.70 -8.77 -13.90
CA PHE A 241 -22.19 -7.48 -13.45
C PHE A 241 -22.61 -6.34 -14.39
N ILE A 242 -22.56 -6.55 -15.71
CA ILE A 242 -23.00 -5.54 -16.70
C ILE A 242 -24.48 -5.24 -16.54
N GLN A 243 -25.31 -6.27 -16.37
CA GLN A 243 -26.76 -6.14 -16.17
C GLN A 243 -27.14 -5.74 -14.73
N LYS A 244 -26.15 -5.53 -13.84
CA LYS A 244 -26.35 -5.20 -12.43
C LYS A 244 -27.28 -6.17 -11.69
N LYS A 245 -27.26 -7.45 -12.08
CA LYS A 245 -27.94 -8.53 -11.36
C LYS A 245 -27.25 -8.87 -10.04
N ILE A 246 -25.98 -8.53 -9.94
CA ILE A 246 -25.18 -8.54 -8.71
C ILE A 246 -24.66 -7.12 -8.51
N THR A 247 -25.05 -6.48 -7.42
CA THR A 247 -24.74 -5.07 -7.13
C THR A 247 -23.78 -4.88 -5.97
N THR A 248 -23.52 -5.92 -5.18
CA THR A 248 -22.61 -5.91 -4.03
C THR A 248 -21.79 -7.19 -3.99
N PHE A 249 -20.63 -7.15 -3.32
CA PHE A 249 -19.80 -8.34 -3.15
C PHE A 249 -20.49 -9.40 -2.29
N GLN A 250 -21.27 -9.01 -1.28
CA GLN A 250 -22.08 -9.96 -0.50
C GLN A 250 -23.12 -10.69 -1.38
N ALA A 251 -23.78 -9.98 -2.30
CA ALA A 251 -24.73 -10.63 -3.22
C ALA A 251 -24.04 -11.61 -4.18
N PHE A 252 -22.79 -11.32 -4.59
CA PHE A 252 -21.95 -12.26 -5.34
C PHE A 252 -21.67 -13.53 -4.51
N LEU A 253 -21.31 -13.36 -3.24
CA LEU A 253 -21.02 -14.45 -2.33
C LEU A 253 -22.25 -15.34 -2.07
N ASP A 254 -23.43 -14.75 -1.87
CA ASP A 254 -24.67 -15.50 -1.65
C ASP A 254 -25.03 -16.36 -2.87
N GLN A 255 -24.88 -15.83 -4.09
CA GLN A 255 -25.09 -16.61 -5.31
C GLN A 255 -24.00 -17.67 -5.53
N THR A 256 -22.77 -17.39 -5.10
CA THR A 256 -21.68 -18.36 -5.13
C THR A 256 -21.96 -19.52 -4.18
N ALA A 257 -22.48 -19.26 -2.98
CA ALA A 257 -22.88 -20.27 -2.00
C ALA A 257 -23.86 -21.30 -2.60
N ALA A 258 -24.86 -20.82 -3.34
CA ALA A 258 -25.86 -21.66 -3.99
C ALA A 258 -25.24 -22.58 -5.07
N ARG A 259 -24.20 -22.11 -5.76
CA ARG A 259 -23.49 -22.88 -6.81
C ARG A 259 -22.51 -23.90 -6.25
N LEU A 260 -21.94 -23.65 -5.07
CA LEU A 260 -21.00 -24.58 -4.43
C LEU A 260 -21.64 -25.90 -4.00
N GLN A 261 -22.98 -25.97 -3.92
CA GLN A 261 -23.71 -27.16 -3.48
C GLN A 261 -23.58 -28.36 -4.44
N THR A 262 -23.07 -28.16 -5.66
CA THR A 262 -23.12 -29.16 -6.75
C THR A 262 -21.75 -29.69 -7.21
N HIS A 263 -20.86 -30.02 -6.27
CA HIS A 263 -19.51 -30.61 -6.47
C HIS A 263 -18.39 -29.60 -6.73
N MET A 264 -17.59 -29.33 -5.69
CA MET A 264 -16.32 -28.62 -5.79
C MET A 264 -15.25 -29.33 -4.98
N SER A 265 -13.98 -29.09 -5.32
CA SER A 265 -12.86 -29.59 -4.53
C SER A 265 -12.91 -29.03 -3.10
N PRO A 266 -12.54 -29.80 -2.06
CA PRO A 266 -12.50 -29.33 -0.68
C PRO A 266 -11.71 -28.01 -0.51
N ALA A 267 -10.61 -27.83 -1.24
CA ALA A 267 -9.79 -26.62 -1.16
C ALA A 267 -10.55 -25.34 -1.59
N VAL A 268 -11.43 -25.41 -2.59
CA VAL A 268 -12.26 -24.27 -3.01
C VAL A 268 -13.32 -23.94 -1.96
N GLN A 269 -13.88 -24.98 -1.33
CA GLN A 269 -14.83 -24.82 -0.23
C GLN A 269 -14.17 -24.16 0.98
N ASP A 270 -12.96 -24.59 1.36
CA ASP A 270 -12.21 -23.99 2.47
C ASP A 270 -12.00 -22.47 2.27
N TYR A 271 -11.66 -22.04 1.06
CA TYR A 271 -11.51 -20.60 0.75
C TYR A 271 -12.83 -19.84 0.74
N PHE A 272 -13.94 -20.49 0.35
CA PHE A 272 -15.26 -19.88 0.49
C PHE A 272 -15.63 -19.70 1.97
N GLU A 273 -15.39 -20.72 2.80
CA GLU A 273 -15.64 -20.69 4.25
C GLU A 273 -14.74 -19.69 5.00
N GLU A 274 -13.57 -19.36 4.43
CA GLU A 274 -12.72 -18.26 4.90
C GLU A 274 -13.32 -16.89 4.57
N VAL A 275 -13.65 -16.65 3.29
CA VAL A 275 -14.02 -15.32 2.79
C VAL A 275 -15.44 -14.93 3.17
N PHE A 276 -16.41 -15.85 3.04
CA PHE A 276 -17.83 -15.56 3.24
C PHE A 276 -18.13 -14.92 4.60
N PRO A 277 -17.80 -15.56 5.74
CA PRO A 277 -18.12 -14.99 7.05
C PRO A 277 -17.32 -13.72 7.36
N ALA A 278 -16.13 -13.54 6.79
CA ALA A 278 -15.33 -12.34 6.97
C ALA A 278 -15.99 -11.13 6.29
N VAL A 279 -16.43 -11.29 5.03
CA VAL A 279 -17.18 -10.25 4.30
C VAL A 279 -18.50 -9.93 4.99
N SER A 280 -19.25 -10.94 5.44
CA SER A 280 -20.53 -10.71 6.13
C SER A 280 -20.42 -9.92 7.43
N ARG A 281 -19.23 -9.91 8.06
CA ARG A 281 -18.94 -9.07 9.23
C ARG A 281 -18.35 -7.70 8.88
N GLY A 282 -18.07 -7.43 7.60
CA GLY A 282 -17.48 -6.19 7.13
C GLY A 282 -15.95 -6.13 7.26
N ASP A 283 -15.27 -7.28 7.31
CA ASP A 283 -13.81 -7.34 7.33
C ASP A 283 -13.24 -6.77 6.00
N PRO A 284 -12.38 -5.74 6.03
CA PRO A 284 -11.82 -5.15 4.82
C PRO A 284 -10.79 -6.06 4.11
N THR A 285 -10.34 -7.14 4.75
CA THR A 285 -9.23 -8.01 4.33
C THR A 285 -9.59 -9.50 4.48
N PRO A 286 -10.69 -9.96 3.84
CA PRO A 286 -11.30 -11.25 4.16
C PRO A 286 -10.55 -12.48 3.64
N PHE A 287 -9.57 -12.33 2.75
CA PHE A 287 -8.89 -13.44 2.07
C PHE A 287 -7.44 -13.59 2.56
N VAL A 288 -7.30 -13.94 3.83
CA VAL A 288 -6.03 -14.19 4.53
C VAL A 288 -5.12 -15.13 3.75
N SER A 289 -5.63 -16.23 3.22
CA SER A 289 -4.85 -17.22 2.45
C SER A 289 -4.18 -16.60 1.22
N PHE A 290 -4.91 -15.76 0.47
CA PHE A 290 -4.34 -14.96 -0.61
C PHE A 290 -3.26 -14.00 -0.08
N ARG A 291 -3.54 -13.28 1.01
CA ARG A 291 -2.58 -12.31 1.57
C ARG A 291 -1.28 -12.97 2.03
N ARG A 292 -1.31 -14.22 2.48
CA ARG A 292 -0.08 -15.00 2.75
C ARG A 292 0.72 -15.31 1.49
N MET A 293 0.06 -15.62 0.37
CA MET A 293 0.76 -15.81 -0.90
C MET A 293 1.32 -14.50 -1.46
N GLU A 294 0.59 -13.38 -1.30
CA GLU A 294 1.08 -12.04 -1.62
C GLU A 294 2.34 -11.70 -0.80
N TYR A 295 2.36 -11.99 0.52
CA TYR A 295 3.54 -11.80 1.35
C TYR A 295 4.77 -12.53 0.79
N LEU A 296 4.64 -13.84 0.52
CA LEU A 296 5.75 -14.64 0.01
C LEU A 296 6.24 -14.11 -1.35
N ALA A 297 5.31 -13.82 -2.26
CA ALA A 297 5.63 -13.24 -3.57
C ALA A 297 6.26 -11.84 -3.49
N THR A 298 5.93 -11.05 -2.45
CA THR A 298 6.56 -9.76 -2.18
C THR A 298 7.99 -9.95 -1.69
N ILE A 299 8.21 -10.84 -0.71
CA ILE A 299 9.55 -11.11 -0.15
C ILE A 299 10.50 -11.68 -1.21
N GLU A 300 10.02 -12.56 -2.09
CA GLU A 300 10.82 -13.12 -3.18
C GLU A 300 11.26 -12.08 -4.23
N ARG A 301 10.52 -10.97 -4.34
CA ARG A 301 10.88 -9.84 -5.21
C ARG A 301 11.76 -8.81 -4.51
N ILE A 302 12.11 -9.01 -3.23
CA ILE A 302 13.02 -8.14 -2.51
C ILE A 302 14.40 -8.77 -2.49
N ASP A 303 15.32 -8.10 -3.21
CA ASP A 303 16.73 -8.44 -3.34
C ASP A 303 16.98 -9.90 -3.78
N SER A 304 17.24 -10.08 -5.08
CA SER A 304 17.59 -11.39 -5.63
C SER A 304 18.99 -11.87 -5.23
N GLY A 305 19.78 -11.05 -4.54
CA GLY A 305 21.18 -11.29 -4.22
C GLY A 305 22.13 -11.10 -5.41
N LEU A 306 21.60 -10.72 -6.58
CA LEU A 306 22.40 -10.47 -7.77
C LEU A 306 22.78 -8.99 -7.89
N ASN A 307 24.06 -8.73 -8.17
CA ASN A 307 24.52 -7.41 -8.59
C ASN A 307 24.14 -7.19 -10.04
N ARG A 308 23.27 -6.21 -10.26
CA ARG A 308 22.72 -5.83 -11.57
C ARG A 308 22.85 -4.33 -11.74
N ASP A 309 22.70 -3.84 -12.97
CA ASP A 309 22.59 -2.41 -13.18
C ASP A 309 21.30 -1.86 -12.54
N PRO A 310 21.27 -0.57 -12.15
CA PRO A 310 20.10 0.03 -11.51
C PRO A 310 18.78 -0.09 -12.29
N GLU A 311 18.81 -0.08 -13.62
CA GLU A 311 17.61 -0.19 -14.45
C GLU A 311 17.04 -1.62 -14.41
N GLU A 312 17.90 -2.63 -14.45
CA GLU A 312 17.49 -4.03 -14.29
C GLU A 312 16.96 -4.30 -12.87
N ILE A 313 17.58 -3.70 -11.84
CA ILE A 313 17.06 -3.77 -10.46
C ILE A 313 15.65 -3.18 -10.41
N LEU A 314 15.43 -1.98 -10.93
CA LEU A 314 14.11 -1.31 -10.94
C LEU A 314 13.04 -2.08 -11.72
N ARG A 315 13.41 -2.96 -12.66
CA ARG A 315 12.46 -3.80 -13.40
C ARG A 315 12.15 -5.13 -12.73
N SER A 316 12.98 -5.60 -11.82
CA SER A 316 12.91 -6.99 -11.31
C SER A 316 12.74 -7.09 -9.80
N GLU A 317 13.12 -6.06 -9.04
CA GLU A 317 13.14 -6.08 -7.59
C GLU A 317 12.34 -4.91 -7.01
N ILE A 318 11.74 -5.11 -5.85
CA ILE A 318 11.14 -4.03 -5.06
C ILE A 318 12.27 -3.29 -4.34
N THR A 319 12.38 -2.00 -4.60
CA THR A 319 13.48 -1.14 -4.10
C THR A 319 12.97 -0.04 -3.18
N LEU A 320 13.87 0.52 -2.38
CA LEU A 320 13.64 1.79 -1.68
C LEU A 320 13.94 2.97 -2.61
N THR A 321 13.10 3.98 -2.57
CA THR A 321 13.25 5.22 -3.34
C THR A 321 14.35 6.10 -2.74
N GLN A 322 15.50 6.21 -3.42
CA GLN A 322 16.67 6.99 -2.95
C GLN A 322 16.31 8.40 -2.50
N GLU A 323 15.47 9.10 -3.26
CA GLU A 323 15.13 10.50 -2.97
C GLU A 323 14.45 10.65 -1.60
N LEU A 324 13.62 9.68 -1.21
CA LEU A 324 12.94 9.69 0.08
C LEU A 324 13.86 9.20 1.20
N VAL A 325 14.81 8.31 0.90
CA VAL A 325 15.87 7.93 1.86
C VAL A 325 16.70 9.17 2.23
N ASP A 326 17.17 9.92 1.24
CA ASP A 326 17.95 11.15 1.46
C ASP A 326 17.15 12.18 2.28
N LEU A 327 15.86 12.32 1.97
CA LEU A 327 14.96 13.19 2.72
C LEU A 327 14.80 12.73 4.17
N ILE A 328 14.52 11.45 4.43
CA ILE A 328 14.36 10.93 5.80
C ILE A 328 15.64 11.16 6.62
N THR A 329 16.81 10.87 6.05
CA THR A 329 18.09 11.12 6.72
C THR A 329 18.26 12.60 7.04
N PHE A 330 17.99 13.49 6.09
CA PHE A 330 18.03 14.94 6.33
C PHE A 330 17.07 15.38 7.45
N LEU A 331 15.83 14.89 7.45
CA LEU A 331 14.83 15.26 8.45
C LEU A 331 15.25 14.81 9.86
N LYS A 332 15.84 13.62 9.99
CA LYS A 332 16.42 13.12 11.24
C LYS A 332 17.59 13.99 11.71
N ASP A 333 18.53 14.29 10.81
CA ASP A 333 19.71 15.11 11.14
C ASP A 333 19.34 16.53 11.58
N LYS A 334 18.19 17.04 11.12
CA LYS A 334 17.64 18.34 11.50
C LYS A 334 16.70 18.29 12.70
N ASN A 335 16.55 17.13 13.35
CA ASN A 335 15.61 16.93 14.45
C ASN A 335 14.22 17.47 14.14
N PHE A 336 13.70 17.12 12.95
CA PHE A 336 12.27 17.27 12.68
C PHE A 336 11.48 16.47 13.72
N GLY A 337 10.17 16.73 13.78
CA GLY A 337 9.31 16.08 14.75
C GLY A 337 9.06 14.60 14.44
N PRO A 338 7.90 14.04 14.82
CA PRO A 338 7.65 12.61 14.63
C PRO A 338 7.62 12.27 13.13
N ILE A 339 8.42 11.28 12.72
CA ILE A 339 8.44 10.74 11.35
C ILE A 339 7.79 9.36 11.38
N TRP A 340 6.70 9.19 10.64
CA TRP A 340 5.92 7.95 10.56
C TRP A 340 5.73 7.50 9.13
N CYS A 341 5.60 6.19 8.95
CA CYS A 341 5.20 5.57 7.70
C CYS A 341 3.83 4.88 7.86
N ILE A 342 2.98 5.01 6.84
CA ILE A 342 1.65 4.40 6.80
C ILE A 342 1.48 3.56 5.54
N SER A 343 0.73 2.48 5.64
CA SER A 343 0.45 1.57 4.53
C SER A 343 -0.98 1.05 4.60
N ASP A 344 -1.62 0.88 3.45
CA ASP A 344 -2.89 0.16 3.32
C ASP A 344 -2.68 -1.37 3.16
N LYS A 345 -1.44 -1.84 3.25
CA LYS A 345 -1.11 -3.27 3.20
C LYS A 345 -1.55 -3.96 4.50
N PRO A 346 -2.30 -5.07 4.41
CA PRO A 346 -2.75 -5.80 5.59
C PRO A 346 -1.60 -6.50 6.33
N PRO A 347 -1.68 -6.68 7.65
CA PRO A 347 -0.71 -7.46 8.42
C PRO A 347 -0.47 -8.85 7.81
N GLN A 348 -1.51 -9.45 7.24
CA GLN A 348 -1.47 -10.78 6.66
C GLN A 348 -0.55 -10.86 5.43
N SER A 349 -0.32 -9.77 4.71
CA SER A 349 0.65 -9.72 3.60
C SER A 349 1.98 -9.08 3.96
N THR A 350 2.21 -8.80 5.26
CA THR A 350 3.36 -8.05 5.77
C THR A 350 4.19 -8.83 6.78
N PHE A 351 3.52 -9.48 7.73
CA PHE A 351 4.15 -10.24 8.80
C PHE A 351 4.11 -11.73 8.48
N PRO A 352 5.21 -12.47 8.66
CA PRO A 352 5.20 -13.92 8.59
C PRO A 352 4.30 -14.52 9.69
N THR A 353 3.83 -15.74 9.47
CA THR A 353 3.27 -16.56 10.55
C THR A 353 4.41 -17.20 11.35
N GLU A 354 4.15 -17.69 12.56
CA GLU A 354 5.16 -18.40 13.37
C GLU A 354 5.86 -19.54 12.60
N SER A 355 5.13 -20.24 11.73
CA SER A 355 5.68 -21.30 10.87
C SER A 355 6.66 -20.77 9.82
N LEU A 356 6.36 -19.60 9.24
CA LEU A 356 7.25 -18.94 8.28
C LEU A 356 8.45 -18.31 8.98
N GLU A 357 8.29 -17.75 10.19
CA GLU A 357 9.39 -17.26 11.00
C GLU A 357 10.41 -18.36 11.32
N LYS A 358 9.93 -19.56 11.68
CA LYS A 358 10.78 -20.76 11.86
C LYS A 358 11.53 -21.18 10.60
N GLN A 359 11.05 -20.78 9.42
CA GLN A 359 11.71 -20.99 8.13
C GLN A 359 12.64 -19.83 7.72
N GLY A 360 12.81 -18.81 8.58
CA GLY A 360 13.68 -17.66 8.35
C GLY A 360 13.03 -16.49 7.62
N TYR A 361 11.71 -16.53 7.39
CA TYR A 361 10.99 -15.37 6.86
C TYR A 361 10.84 -14.28 7.94
N ILE A 362 10.91 -13.02 7.53
CA ILE A 362 10.87 -11.85 8.41
C ILE A 362 9.84 -10.84 7.93
N ALA A 363 9.35 -9.98 8.84
CA ALA A 363 8.41 -8.93 8.49
C ALA A 363 8.97 -8.00 7.39
N LEU A 364 8.08 -7.51 6.51
CA LEU A 364 8.45 -6.71 5.33
C LEU A 364 9.36 -5.52 5.68
N HIS A 365 9.06 -4.78 6.75
CA HIS A 365 9.85 -3.62 7.16
C HIS A 365 11.26 -3.95 7.65
N LYS A 366 11.53 -5.21 8.01
CA LYS A 366 12.85 -5.69 8.46
C LYS A 366 13.70 -6.21 7.31
N LYS A 367 13.10 -6.47 6.15
CA LYS A 367 13.81 -7.01 4.99
C LYS A 367 14.66 -5.91 4.36
N PRO A 368 15.99 -6.09 4.24
CA PRO A 368 16.83 -5.14 3.50
C PRO A 368 16.44 -5.13 2.02
N MET A 369 16.31 -3.93 1.46
CA MET A 369 15.97 -3.64 0.07
C MET A 369 17.08 -2.80 -0.53
N LYS A 370 17.34 -2.97 -1.83
CA LYS A 370 18.27 -2.08 -2.55
C LYS A 370 17.70 -0.67 -2.60
N VAL A 371 18.54 0.33 -2.32
CA VAL A 371 18.18 1.74 -2.45
C VAL A 371 18.59 2.20 -3.85
N VAL A 372 17.59 2.59 -4.65
CA VAL A 372 17.80 2.96 -6.05
C VAL A 372 17.06 4.25 -6.39
N GLY A 373 17.74 5.16 -7.09
CA GLY A 373 17.16 6.42 -7.54
C GLY A 373 18.23 7.48 -7.77
N LEU A 374 17.84 8.74 -7.63
CA LEU A 374 18.76 9.88 -7.70
C LEU A 374 19.00 10.41 -6.29
N SER A 375 20.27 10.67 -5.96
CA SER A 375 20.57 11.36 -4.71
C SER A 375 20.13 12.82 -4.78
N LEU A 376 19.45 13.30 -3.73
CA LEU A 376 19.06 14.68 -3.57
C LEU A 376 20.26 15.51 -3.11
N LYS A 377 20.57 16.57 -3.86
CA LYS A 377 21.54 17.59 -3.46
C LYS A 377 20.79 18.78 -2.86
N ASN A 378 21.38 19.43 -1.85
CA ASN A 378 20.93 20.70 -1.27
C ASN A 378 19.54 20.67 -0.60
N LEU A 379 19.29 19.68 0.28
CA LEU A 379 18.08 19.64 1.12
C LEU A 379 18.05 20.74 2.20
#